data_AF-A0A434ESS6-F1
#
_entry.id   AF-A0A434ESS6-F1
#
_cell.length_a   1.000
_cell.length_b   1.000
_cell.length_c   1.000
_cell.angle_alpha   90.00
_cell.angle_beta   90.00
_cell.angle_gamma   90.00
#
_symmetry.space_group_name_H-M   'P 1'
#
loop_
_entity.id
_entity.type
_entity.pdbx_description
1 polymer ?
#
loop_
_entity_poly.entity_id
_entity_poly.type
_entity_poly.pdbx_seq_one_letter_code
_entity_poly.pdbx_strand_id
1 'polypeptide(L)'
;MSAPAAGPRLSDRQRLAWLRLIRTPNVGPASFRELINRFGSAEAALEMLPELTISGGANRIVRIPSIAQAEAELEAARRAGARFVGIGEADYPPLLKTLDNPPPLLAVKGEGAVFRLPAVAIVGARNASLAGIKMARLLAADLGREGYAIVSGLARGIDTAAHKG
;
A
#
# COMPACT_ATOMS: atom_id res chain seq x y z
N MET A 1 1.29 -6.30 22.56
CA MET A 1 0.35 -5.72 21.58
C MET A 1 0.37 -4.21 21.76
N SER A 2 1.06 -3.46 20.89
CA SER A 2 1.13 -2.00 21.02
C SER A 2 -0.21 -1.37 20.69
N ALA A 3 -0.68 -0.46 21.54
CA ALA A 3 -1.91 0.29 21.30
C ALA A 3 -1.79 1.07 19.98
N PRO A 4 -2.79 1.00 19.09
CA PRO A 4 -2.70 1.67 17.80
C PRO A 4 -2.88 3.17 17.98
N ALA A 5 -1.96 3.96 17.42
CA ALA A 5 -1.90 5.42 17.58
C ALA A 5 -3.21 6.13 17.16
N ALA A 6 -3.50 7.24 17.83
CA ALA A 6 -4.71 8.05 17.64
C ALA A 6 -4.65 8.82 16.33
N GLY A 7 -5.32 8.30 15.30
CA GLY A 7 -5.55 8.96 14.02
C GLY A 7 -6.93 8.55 13.50
N PRO A 8 -7.48 9.25 12.50
CA PRO A 8 -8.72 8.86 11.87
C PRO A 8 -8.60 7.41 11.37
N ARG A 9 -9.63 6.60 11.61
CA ARG A 9 -9.69 5.22 11.12
C ARG A 9 -10.87 5.07 10.19
N LEU A 10 -10.65 4.35 9.10
CA LEU A 10 -11.74 3.92 8.25
C LEU A 10 -12.55 2.88 9.01
N SER A 11 -13.87 3.07 9.04
CA SER A 11 -14.80 1.99 9.39
C SER A 11 -14.64 0.81 8.42
N ASP A 12 -15.09 -0.38 8.82
CA ASP A 12 -15.01 -1.57 7.96
C ASP A 12 -15.76 -1.36 6.64
N ARG A 13 -16.91 -0.66 6.69
CA ARG A 13 -17.68 -0.28 5.50
C ARG A 13 -16.86 0.62 4.55
N GLN A 14 -16.23 1.67 5.08
CA GLN A 14 -15.41 2.57 4.27
C GLN A 14 -14.19 1.84 3.70
N ARG A 15 -13.53 1.00 4.50
CA ARG A 15 -12.37 0.22 4.04
C ARG A 15 -12.75 -0.74 2.92
N LEU A 16 -13.91 -1.38 3.04
CA LEU A 16 -14.46 -2.25 2.00
C LEU A 16 -14.76 -1.45 0.72
N ALA A 17 -15.39 -0.28 0.83
CA ALA A 17 -15.67 0.59 -0.32
C ALA A 17 -14.38 1.07 -0.99
N TRP A 18 -13.38 1.48 -0.21
CA TRP A 18 -12.06 1.88 -0.71
C TRP A 18 -11.37 0.73 -1.44
N LEU A 19 -11.42 -0.49 -0.89
CA LEU A 19 -10.83 -1.68 -1.52
C LEU A 19 -11.52 -1.98 -2.86
N ARG A 20 -12.85 -1.98 -2.89
CA ARG A 20 -13.61 -2.18 -4.14
C ARG A 20 -13.26 -1.13 -5.18
N LEU A 21 -13.17 0.14 -4.77
CA LEU A 21 -12.88 1.24 -5.68
C LEU A 21 -11.47 1.11 -6.29
N ILE A 22 -10.42 0.92 -5.48
CA ILE A 22 -9.04 0.79 -5.99
C ILE A 22 -8.77 -0.55 -6.72
N ARG A 23 -9.64 -1.55 -6.54
CA ARG A 23 -9.62 -2.82 -7.29
C ARG A 23 -10.45 -2.78 -8.56
N THR A 24 -11.19 -1.69 -8.81
CA THR A 24 -11.94 -1.53 -10.05
C THR A 24 -10.97 -1.31 -11.21
N PRO A 25 -11.10 -2.04 -12.33
CA PRO A 25 -10.22 -1.87 -13.48
C PRO A 25 -10.16 -0.41 -13.96
N ASN A 26 -8.97 0.06 -14.29
CA ASN A 26 -8.67 1.45 -14.67
C ASN A 26 -8.81 2.50 -13.55
N VAL A 27 -9.08 2.10 -12.30
CA VAL A 27 -8.98 3.00 -11.14
C VAL A 27 -7.61 2.83 -10.50
N GLY A 28 -6.68 3.71 -10.85
CA GLY A 28 -5.40 3.87 -10.16
C GLY A 28 -5.48 4.90 -9.03
N PRO A 29 -4.38 5.14 -8.27
CA PRO A 29 -4.37 6.11 -7.17
C PRO A 29 -4.78 7.55 -7.58
N ALA A 30 -4.38 7.99 -8.78
CA ALA A 30 -4.78 9.28 -9.31
C ALA A 30 -6.30 9.38 -9.53
N SER A 31 -6.86 8.43 -10.29
CA SER A 31 -8.30 8.34 -10.55
C SER A 31 -9.11 8.14 -9.27
N PHE A 32 -8.60 7.33 -8.33
CA PHE A 32 -9.20 7.17 -7.01
C PHE A 32 -9.35 8.52 -6.31
N ARG A 33 -8.27 9.31 -6.24
CA ARG A 33 -8.31 10.66 -5.63
C ARG A 33 -9.31 11.57 -6.33
N GLU A 34 -9.32 11.59 -7.66
CA GLU A 34 -10.27 12.40 -8.44
C GLU A 34 -11.73 12.01 -8.14
N LEU A 35 -12.02 10.71 -8.07
CA LEU A 35 -13.35 10.20 -7.75
C LEU A 35 -13.78 10.57 -6.32
N ILE A 36 -12.88 10.44 -5.34
CA ILE A 36 -13.16 10.87 -3.96
C ILE A 36 -13.39 12.38 -3.90
N ASN A 37 -12.57 13.19 -4.58
CA ASN A 37 -12.73 14.64 -4.60
C ASN A 37 -14.04 15.07 -5.26
N ARG A 38 -14.47 14.35 -6.32
CA ARG A 38 -15.69 14.66 -7.06
C ARG A 38 -16.97 14.22 -6.36
N PHE A 39 -16.96 13.04 -5.74
CA PHE A 39 -18.17 12.41 -5.17
C PHE A 39 -18.19 12.36 -3.63
N GLY A 40 -17.12 12.84 -2.98
CA GLY A 40 -16.99 12.95 -1.53
C GLY A 40 -16.68 11.65 -0.79
N SER A 41 -17.00 10.47 -1.36
CA SER A 41 -16.75 9.17 -0.73
C SER A 41 -16.52 8.06 -1.75
N ALA A 42 -15.96 6.93 -1.31
CA ALA A 42 -15.76 5.77 -2.16
C ALA A 42 -17.09 5.09 -2.49
N GLU A 43 -18.03 5.09 -1.55
CA GLU A 43 -19.39 4.59 -1.71
C GLU A 43 -20.12 5.34 -2.82
N ALA A 44 -20.17 6.67 -2.74
CA ALA A 44 -20.79 7.49 -3.78
C ALA A 44 -20.06 7.36 -5.12
N ALA A 45 -18.73 7.29 -5.13
CA ALA A 45 -17.99 7.06 -6.37
C ALA A 45 -18.35 5.72 -7.03
N LEU A 46 -18.47 4.64 -6.25
CA LEU A 46 -18.87 3.33 -6.75
C LEU A 46 -20.28 3.32 -7.35
N GLU A 47 -21.21 4.08 -6.79
CA GLU A 47 -22.57 4.25 -7.31
C GLU A 47 -22.57 5.00 -8.65
N MET A 48 -21.69 6.00 -8.81
CA MET A 48 -21.63 6.85 -10.01
C MET A 48 -20.77 6.27 -11.15
N LEU A 49 -19.87 5.32 -10.86
CA LEU A 49 -18.96 4.74 -11.85
C LEU A 49 -19.66 4.19 -13.11
N PRO A 50 -20.77 3.43 -13.01
CA PRO A 50 -21.48 2.92 -14.19
C PRO A 50 -21.98 4.04 -15.11
N GLU A 51 -22.45 5.16 -14.55
CA GLU A 51 -22.96 6.31 -15.31
C GLU A 51 -21.85 7.06 -16.04
N LEU A 52 -20.69 7.22 -15.41
CA LEU A 52 -19.53 7.89 -16.01
C LEU A 52 -19.04 7.18 -17.28
N THR A 53 -19.05 5.84 -17.29
CA THR A 53 -18.65 5.10 -18.50
C THR A 53 -19.59 5.26 -19.67
N ILE A 54 -20.88 5.43 -19.42
CA ILE A 54 -21.87 5.69 -20.48
C ILE A 54 -21.61 7.06 -21.11
N SER A 55 -21.30 8.07 -20.30
CA SER A 55 -21.05 9.45 -20.77
C SER A 55 -19.72 9.64 -21.51
N GLY A 56 -18.71 8.79 -21.27
CA GLY A 56 -17.36 8.92 -21.84
C GLY A 56 -17.14 8.27 -23.21
N GLY A 57 -18.18 7.73 -23.85
CA GLY A 57 -18.09 7.09 -25.18
C GLY A 57 -17.32 5.76 -25.23
N ALA A 58 -16.76 5.31 -24.09
CA ALA A 58 -16.14 4.01 -23.96
C ALA A 58 -17.21 2.97 -23.60
N ASN A 59 -17.53 2.07 -24.53
CA ASN A 59 -18.46 0.96 -24.32
C ASN A 59 -17.85 -0.15 -23.41
N ARG A 60 -17.12 0.24 -22.37
CA ARG A 60 -16.43 -0.65 -21.45
C ARG A 60 -17.30 -0.80 -20.20
N ILE A 61 -17.84 -2.00 -20.04
CA ILE A 61 -18.52 -2.42 -18.81
C ILE A 61 -17.53 -2.24 -17.65
N VAL A 62 -17.84 -1.34 -16.71
CA VAL A 62 -17.06 -1.22 -15.47
C VAL A 62 -17.32 -2.47 -14.64
N ARG A 63 -16.31 -3.31 -14.49
CA ARG A 63 -16.38 -4.47 -13.61
C ARG A 63 -15.99 -4.06 -12.20
N ILE A 64 -16.95 -3.52 -11.46
CA ILE A 64 -16.77 -3.22 -10.04
C ILE A 64 -16.71 -4.55 -9.27
N PRO A 65 -15.69 -4.80 -8.42
CA PRO A 65 -15.66 -5.96 -7.55
C PRO A 65 -16.90 -6.02 -6.66
N SER A 66 -17.47 -7.21 -6.49
CA SER A 66 -18.60 -7.40 -5.58
C SER A 66 -18.15 -7.20 -4.13
N ILE A 67 -19.12 -6.97 -3.23
CA ILE A 67 -18.87 -6.91 -1.79
C ILE A 67 -18.18 -8.20 -1.32
N ALA A 68 -18.73 -9.36 -1.69
CA ALA A 68 -18.17 -10.66 -1.31
C ALA A 68 -16.73 -10.87 -1.79
N GLN A 69 -16.36 -10.39 -2.98
CA GLN A 69 -14.98 -10.47 -3.47
C GLN A 69 -14.02 -9.64 -2.61
N ALA A 70 -14.41 -8.42 -2.25
CA ALA A 70 -13.60 -7.55 -1.41
C ALA A 70 -13.54 -8.05 0.04
N GLU A 71 -14.63 -8.59 0.60
CA GLU A 71 -14.62 -9.23 1.92
C GLU A 71 -13.69 -10.45 1.95
N ALA A 72 -13.71 -11.28 0.91
CA ALA A 72 -12.80 -12.41 0.79
C ALA A 72 -11.33 -11.97 0.74
N GLU A 73 -11.01 -10.85 0.09
CA GLU A 73 -9.65 -10.28 0.05
C GLU A 73 -9.23 -9.71 1.43
N LEU A 74 -10.12 -8.98 2.11
CA LEU A 74 -9.87 -8.52 3.48
C LEU A 74 -9.59 -9.69 4.43
N GLU A 75 -10.39 -10.74 4.34
CA GLU A 75 -10.24 -11.94 5.18
C GLU A 75 -8.99 -12.74 4.81
N ALA A 76 -8.63 -12.83 3.53
CA ALA A 76 -7.37 -13.44 3.10
C ALA A 76 -6.16 -12.70 3.67
N ALA A 77 -6.16 -11.37 3.63
CA ALA A 77 -5.11 -10.56 4.26
C ALA A 77 -5.04 -10.81 5.77
N ARG A 78 -6.19 -10.82 6.46
CA ARG A 78 -6.27 -11.08 7.90
C ARG A 78 -5.69 -12.46 8.26
N ARG A 79 -6.06 -13.51 7.53
CA ARG A 79 -5.53 -14.88 7.71
C ARG A 79 -4.02 -14.97 7.46
N ALA A 80 -3.49 -14.15 6.55
CA ALA A 80 -2.06 -14.06 6.29
C ALA A 80 -1.28 -13.23 7.35
N GLY A 81 -1.97 -12.68 8.35
CA GLY A 81 -1.40 -11.79 9.37
C GLY A 81 -1.17 -10.36 8.86
N ALA A 82 -1.82 -9.98 7.76
CA ALA A 82 -1.78 -8.64 7.19
C ALA A 82 -3.08 -7.88 7.50
N ARG A 83 -3.02 -6.55 7.40
CA ARG A 83 -4.18 -5.65 7.50
C ARG A 83 -4.10 -4.60 6.41
N PHE A 84 -5.25 -4.18 5.89
CA PHE A 84 -5.30 -3.01 5.01
C PHE A 84 -5.27 -1.74 5.85
N VAL A 85 -4.39 -0.80 5.50
CA VAL A 85 -4.22 0.50 6.14
C VAL A 85 -4.47 1.59 5.10
N GLY A 86 -5.40 2.50 5.40
CA GLY A 86 -5.77 3.60 4.52
C GLY A 86 -4.88 4.82 4.69
N ILE A 87 -4.76 5.61 3.61
CA ILE A 87 -4.11 6.91 3.70
C ILE A 87 -4.80 7.76 4.77
N GLY A 88 -3.99 8.36 5.65
CA GLY A 88 -4.47 9.12 6.82
C GLY A 88 -4.47 8.33 8.13
N GLU A 89 -4.52 7.00 8.08
CA GLU A 89 -4.46 6.17 9.30
C GLU A 89 -3.04 6.21 9.93
N ALA A 90 -2.99 5.89 11.22
CA ALA A 90 -1.78 6.02 12.03
C ALA A 90 -0.63 5.08 11.60
N ASP A 91 -0.98 3.91 11.06
CA ASP A 91 -0.02 2.91 10.58
C ASP A 91 0.38 3.12 9.11
N TYR A 92 -0.15 4.15 8.44
CA TYR A 92 0.18 4.43 7.05
C TYR A 92 1.56 5.11 6.96
N PRO A 93 2.50 4.62 6.13
CA PRO A 93 3.85 5.18 6.04
C PRO A 93 3.85 6.68 5.70
N PRO A 94 4.39 7.57 6.55
CA PRO A 94 4.38 9.00 6.32
C PRO A 94 5.04 9.40 4.99
N LEU A 95 6.17 8.77 4.64
CA LEU A 95 6.87 9.04 3.37
C LEU A 95 6.05 8.68 2.13
N LEU A 96 5.16 7.69 2.20
CA LEU A 96 4.30 7.37 1.06
C LEU A 96 3.19 8.41 0.88
N LYS A 97 2.80 9.14 1.94
CA LYS A 97 1.79 10.21 1.85
C LYS A 97 2.29 11.41 1.03
N THR A 98 3.60 11.58 0.87
CA THR A 98 4.19 12.72 0.16
C THR A 98 4.29 12.50 -1.35
N LEU A 99 3.94 11.31 -1.85
CA LEU A 99 3.89 11.03 -3.27
C LEU A 99 2.73 11.81 -3.93
N ASP A 100 2.85 12.13 -5.22
CA ASP A 100 1.78 12.83 -5.96
C ASP A 100 0.46 12.05 -5.97
N ASN A 101 0.57 10.72 -6.08
CA ASN A 101 -0.55 9.79 -6.17
C ASN A 101 -0.31 8.62 -5.20
N PRO A 102 -0.46 8.86 -3.88
CA PRO A 102 -0.15 7.86 -2.87
C PRO A 102 -1.18 6.72 -2.94
N PRO A 103 -0.77 5.45 -2.69
CA PRO A 103 -1.71 4.34 -2.71
C PRO A 103 -2.78 4.54 -1.61
N PRO A 104 -4.09 4.52 -1.93
CA PRO A 104 -5.12 4.84 -0.94
C PRO A 104 -5.26 3.77 0.14
N LEU A 105 -4.95 2.51 -0.18
CA LEU A 105 -4.88 1.38 0.76
C LEU A 105 -3.56 0.64 0.58
N LEU A 106 -2.97 0.22 1.70
CA LEU A 106 -1.77 -0.62 1.76
C LEU A 106 -2.04 -1.87 2.59
N ALA A 107 -1.69 -3.04 2.06
CA ALA A 107 -1.65 -4.26 2.87
C ALA A 107 -0.34 -4.27 3.67
N VAL A 108 -0.44 -4.24 5.00
CA VAL A 108 0.69 -4.20 5.93
C VAL A 108 0.71 -5.47 6.75
N LYS A 109 1.83 -6.19 6.71
CA LYS A 109 2.12 -7.34 7.59
C LYS A 109 3.27 -6.99 8.51
N GLY A 110 3.09 -7.22 9.82
CA GLY A 110 4.02 -6.78 10.85
C GLY A 110 3.67 -5.43 11.47
N GLU A 111 4.63 -4.82 12.15
CA GLU A 111 4.42 -3.63 12.97
C GLU A 111 4.56 -2.33 12.18
N GLY A 112 3.59 -1.41 12.31
CA GLY A 112 3.62 -0.11 11.63
C GLY A 112 4.64 0.87 12.23
N ALA A 113 5.20 0.56 13.40
CA ALA A 113 6.16 1.44 14.08
C ALA A 113 7.43 1.69 13.25
N VAL A 114 7.85 0.70 12.43
CA VAL A 114 9.02 0.80 11.55
C VAL A 114 8.90 1.97 10.56
N PHE A 115 7.68 2.35 10.17
CA PHE A 115 7.46 3.45 9.22
C PHE A 115 7.73 4.84 9.80
N ARG A 116 7.96 4.95 11.12
CA ARG A 116 8.34 6.21 11.78
C ARG A 116 9.86 6.40 11.87
N LEU A 117 10.64 5.36 11.56
CA LEU A 117 12.09 5.47 11.51
C LEU A 117 12.51 6.20 10.23
N PRO A 118 13.65 6.94 10.25
CA PRO A 118 14.26 7.38 9.01
C PRO A 118 14.58 6.16 8.15
N ALA A 119 14.28 6.22 6.86
CA ALA A 119 14.36 5.07 5.97
C ALA A 119 15.43 5.25 4.90
N VAL A 120 16.16 4.18 4.59
CA VAL A 120 17.09 4.11 3.45
C VAL A 120 16.68 2.96 2.54
N ALA A 121 16.50 3.27 1.26
CA ALA A 121 16.26 2.25 0.25
C ALA A 121 17.59 1.65 -0.21
N ILE A 122 17.73 0.32 -0.13
CA ILE A 122 18.87 -0.41 -0.70
C ILE A 122 18.34 -1.30 -1.81
N VAL A 123 18.79 -1.04 -3.03
CA VAL A 123 18.39 -1.75 -4.25
C VAL A 123 19.61 -2.15 -5.06
N GLY A 124 19.49 -3.20 -5.88
CA GLY A 124 20.56 -3.53 -6.82
C GLY A 124 20.32 -4.79 -7.63
N ALA A 125 21.41 -5.34 -8.18
CA ALA A 125 21.34 -6.45 -9.11
C ALA A 125 20.74 -7.72 -8.49
N ARG A 126 19.87 -8.39 -9.26
CA ARG A 126 19.33 -9.72 -8.93
C ARG A 126 20.39 -10.83 -9.01
N ASN A 127 21.36 -10.65 -9.89
CA ASN A 127 22.56 -11.48 -10.01
C ASN A 127 23.78 -10.66 -9.61
N ALA A 128 23.99 -10.50 -8.30
CA ALA A 128 25.05 -9.69 -7.74
C ALA A 128 26.32 -10.51 -7.48
N SER A 129 27.49 -9.87 -7.58
CA SER A 129 28.75 -10.47 -7.16
C SER A 129 28.78 -10.71 -5.64
N LEU A 130 29.64 -11.63 -5.18
CA LEU A 130 29.84 -11.87 -3.75
C LEU A 130 30.29 -10.60 -3.01
N ALA A 131 31.10 -9.76 -3.65
CA ALA A 131 31.52 -8.48 -3.10
C ALA A 131 30.33 -7.52 -2.94
N GLY A 132 29.45 -7.43 -3.94
CA GLY A 132 28.24 -6.61 -3.87
C GLY A 132 27.26 -7.08 -2.78
N ILE A 133 27.06 -8.39 -2.66
CA ILE A 133 26.25 -9.00 -1.60
C ILE A 133 26.83 -8.67 -0.21
N LYS A 134 28.15 -8.81 -0.03
CA LYS A 134 28.83 -8.49 1.23
C LYS A 134 28.67 -7.01 1.58
N MET A 135 28.87 -6.11 0.62
CA MET A 135 28.75 -4.67 0.82
C MET A 135 27.33 -4.27 1.21
N ALA A 136 26.31 -4.74 0.49
CA ALA A 136 24.92 -4.42 0.79
C ALA A 136 24.49 -4.88 2.19
N ARG A 137 24.95 -6.07 2.60
CA ARG A 137 24.68 -6.60 3.94
C ARG A 137 25.34 -5.76 5.04
N LEU A 138 26.63 -5.42 4.87
CA LEU A 138 27.35 -4.60 5.86
C LEU A 138 26.72 -3.22 5.99
N LEU A 139 26.45 -2.56 4.86
CA LEU A 139 25.82 -1.24 4.85
C LEU A 139 24.44 -1.25 5.53
N ALA A 140 23.60 -2.25 5.23
CA ALA A 140 22.29 -2.40 5.86
C ALA A 140 22.40 -2.59 7.38
N ALA A 141 23.31 -3.46 7.82
CA ALA A 141 23.53 -3.73 9.24
C ALA A 141 24.04 -2.49 9.99
N ASP A 142 24.94 -1.72 9.38
CA ASP A 142 25.49 -0.51 9.97
C ASP A 142 24.41 0.58 10.08
N LEU A 143 23.64 0.82 9.02
CA LEU A 143 22.50 1.74 9.03
C LEU A 143 21.42 1.33 10.04
N GLY A 144 21.12 0.03 10.14
CA GLY A 144 20.17 -0.49 11.11
C GLY A 144 20.60 -0.24 12.57
N ARG A 145 21.90 -0.37 12.86
CA ARG A 145 22.47 -0.04 14.18
C ARG A 145 22.37 1.45 14.50
N GLU A 146 22.44 2.32 13.49
CA GLU A 146 22.23 3.76 13.63
C GLU A 146 20.74 4.17 13.63
N GLY A 147 19.81 3.20 13.69
CA GLY A 147 18.37 3.46 13.84
C GLY A 147 17.61 3.73 12.54
N TYR A 148 18.19 3.42 11.38
CA TYR A 148 17.50 3.51 10.10
C TYR A 148 16.70 2.24 9.78
N ALA A 149 15.52 2.40 9.19
CA ALA A 149 14.79 1.32 8.56
C ALA A 149 15.32 1.05 7.15
N ILE A 150 15.67 -0.20 6.85
CA ILE A 150 16.05 -0.63 5.50
C ILE A 150 14.80 -1.00 4.70
N VAL A 151 14.63 -0.33 3.56
CA VAL A 151 13.53 -0.60 2.61
C VAL A 151 14.12 -1.25 1.35
N SER A 152 13.55 -2.37 0.93
CA SER A 152 13.99 -3.08 -0.28
C SER A 152 12.85 -3.93 -0.87
N GLY A 153 13.05 -4.50 -2.06
CA GLY A 153 12.01 -5.14 -2.86
C GLY A 153 11.88 -6.67 -2.67
N LEU A 154 12.56 -7.25 -1.68
CA LEU A 154 12.61 -8.72 -1.45
C LEU A 154 13.12 -9.54 -2.65
N ALA A 155 13.78 -8.93 -3.63
CA ALA A 155 14.36 -9.65 -4.75
C ALA A 155 15.57 -10.50 -4.33
N ARG A 156 15.96 -11.47 -5.17
CA ARG A 156 17.26 -12.14 -5.04
C ARG A 156 18.41 -11.14 -5.16
N GLY A 157 19.59 -11.49 -4.66
CA GLY A 157 20.79 -10.65 -4.78
C GLY A 157 20.83 -9.55 -3.72
N ILE A 158 20.97 -8.30 -4.15
CA ILE A 158 21.20 -7.15 -3.25
C ILE A 158 20.06 -6.96 -2.24
N ASP A 159 18.80 -7.02 -2.66
CA ASP A 159 17.66 -6.83 -1.76
C ASP A 159 17.63 -7.87 -0.62
N THR A 160 17.85 -9.14 -0.96
CA THR A 160 17.97 -10.21 0.05
C THR A 160 19.13 -9.96 1.00
N ALA A 161 20.27 -9.46 0.50
CA ALA A 161 21.44 -9.17 1.33
C ALA A 161 21.16 -8.00 2.28
N ALA A 162 20.49 -6.95 1.80
CA ALA A 162 20.08 -5.81 2.59
C ALA A 162 19.12 -6.21 3.72
N HIS A 163 18.13 -7.07 3.46
CA HIS A 163 17.22 -7.56 4.51
C HIS A 163 17.89 -8.51 5.53
N LYS A 164 19.04 -9.11 5.20
CA LYS A 164 19.79 -10.02 6.08
C LYS A 164 20.92 -9.32 6.87
N GLY A 165 21.17 -8.05 6.57
CA GLY A 165 22.13 -7.20 7.30
C GLY A 165 21.44 -6.56 8.47
#